data_AF-A0A1F5Q2I9-F1
#
_entry.id   AF-A0A1F5Q2I9-F1
#
_cell.length_a   1.000
_cell.length_b   1.000
_cell.length_c   1.000
_cell.angle_alpha   90.00
_cell.angle_beta   90.00
_cell.angle_gamma   90.00
#
_symmetry.space_group_name_H-M   'P 1'
#
loop_
_entity.id
_entity.type
_entity.pdbx_description
1 polymer ?
#
loop_
_entity_poly.entity_id
_entity_poly.type
_entity_poly.pdbx_seq_one_letter_code
_entity_poly.pdbx_strand_id
1 'polypeptide(L)'
;MIKLMKNLLIVVVVIVLAFSLAQFFGSNYFSITGEPRSGLIPTKGGDYLIGLPLAYMLFLFLFFTAFGDQKKYWWMGILLIPAVLFELYFDWQHIYIPIILGLVGWVIGYGIYKLMNKPKAA
;
A
#
# COMPACT_ATOMS: atom_id res chain seq x y z
N MET A 1 -3.23 -8.37 24.22
CA MET A 1 -2.18 -9.17 23.56
C MET A 1 -2.60 -9.62 22.16
N ILE A 2 -3.73 -10.31 21.98
CA ILE A 2 -4.22 -10.81 20.67
C ILE A 2 -4.34 -9.71 19.59
N LYS A 3 -4.88 -8.53 19.95
CA LYS A 3 -5.08 -7.43 18.99
C LYS A 3 -3.79 -6.82 18.43
N LEU A 4 -2.77 -6.67 19.28
CA LEU A 4 -1.46 -6.16 18.87
C LEU A 4 -0.78 -7.15 17.93
N MET A 5 -0.78 -8.44 18.30
CA MET A 5 -0.22 -9.51 17.48
C MET A 5 -0.90 -9.57 16.10
N LYS A 6 -2.22 -9.39 16.04
CA LYS A 6 -2.96 -9.32 14.77
C LYS A 6 -2.49 -8.16 13.89
N ASN A 7 -2.34 -6.95 14.43
CA ASN A 7 -1.85 -5.82 13.65
C ASN A 7 -0.40 -6.04 13.18
N LEU A 8 0.46 -6.64 14.01
CA LEU A 8 1.82 -7.01 13.60
C LEU A 8 1.84 -8.04 12.48
N LEU A 9 0.97 -9.05 12.53
CA LEU A 9 0.81 -10.02 11.45
C LEU A 9 0.34 -9.35 10.15
N ILE A 10 -0.58 -8.39 10.24
CA ILE A 10 -1.00 -7.59 9.08
C ILE A 10 0.21 -6.83 8.50
N VAL A 11 1.05 -6.21 9.34
CA VAL A 11 2.27 -5.52 8.88
C VAL A 11 3.21 -6.48 8.14
N VAL A 12 3.42 -7.68 8.68
CA VAL A 12 4.26 -8.70 8.01
C VAL A 12 3.68 -9.06 6.64
N VAL A 13 2.37 -9.32 6.56
CA VAL A 13 1.69 -9.63 5.29
C VAL A 13 1.82 -8.48 4.29
N VAL A 14 1.63 -7.24 4.74
CA VAL A 14 1.80 -6.03 3.90
C VAL A 14 3.21 -5.94 3.35
N ILE A 15 4.23 -6.11 4.20
CA ILE A 15 5.64 -6.04 3.79
C ILE A 15 5.98 -7.16 2.80
N VAL A 16 5.57 -8.40 3.09
CA VAL A 16 5.84 -9.55 2.22
C VAL A 16 5.20 -9.35 0.85
N LEU A 17 3.92 -8.96 0.79
CA LEU A 17 3.23 -8.74 -0.49
C LEU A 17 3.79 -7.54 -1.25
N ALA A 18 4.12 -6.45 -0.55
CA ALA A 18 4.76 -5.30 -1.18
C ALA A 18 6.11 -5.67 -1.79
N PHE A 19 6.95 -6.41 -1.05
CA PHE A 19 8.24 -6.89 -1.53
C PHE A 19 8.08 -7.83 -2.74
N SER A 20 7.16 -8.80 -2.68
CA SER A 20 6.94 -9.75 -3.77
C SER A 20 6.38 -9.12 -5.05
N LEU A 21 5.59 -8.04 -4.93
CA LEU A 21 4.92 -7.40 -6.06
C LEU A 21 5.51 -6.06 -6.47
N ALA A 22 6.56 -5.58 -5.80
CA ALA A 22 7.19 -4.28 -6.10
C ALA A 22 7.56 -4.17 -7.59
N GLN A 23 8.23 -5.17 -8.16
CA GLN A 23 8.61 -5.14 -9.57
C GLN A 23 7.40 -4.98 -10.51
N PHE A 24 6.27 -5.64 -10.20
CA PHE A 24 5.05 -5.53 -10.98
C PHE A 24 4.48 -4.10 -10.92
N PHE A 25 4.35 -3.52 -9.72
CA PHE A 25 3.81 -2.17 -9.56
C PHE A 25 4.70 -1.11 -10.23
N GLY A 26 6.02 -1.21 -10.07
CA GLY A 26 6.93 -0.25 -10.68
C GLY A 26 6.99 -0.33 -12.20
N SER A 27 6.96 -1.55 -12.76
CA SER A 27 6.90 -1.70 -14.22
C SER A 27 5.61 -1.11 -14.80
N ASN A 28 4.47 -1.27 -14.12
CA ASN A 28 3.22 -0.65 -14.53
C ASN A 28 3.26 0.88 -14.36
N TYR A 29 3.85 1.38 -13.28
CA TYR A 29 4.04 2.81 -13.07
C TYR A 29 4.77 3.45 -14.27
N PHE A 30 5.94 2.94 -14.65
CA PHE A 30 6.71 3.51 -15.78
C PHE A 30 5.99 3.34 -17.12
N SER A 31 5.21 2.26 -17.29
CA SER A 31 4.38 2.08 -18.48
C SER A 31 3.24 3.10 -18.58
N ILE A 32 2.70 3.56 -17.45
CA ILE A 32 1.58 4.51 -17.40
C ILE A 32 2.10 5.95 -17.51
N THR A 33 3.16 6.28 -16.79
CA THR A 33 3.72 7.65 -16.75
C THR A 33 4.57 7.96 -17.98
N GLY A 34 5.13 6.94 -18.64
CA GLY A 34 6.07 7.11 -19.74
C GLY A 34 7.38 7.74 -19.30
N GLU A 35 7.64 7.86 -17.99
CA GLU A 35 8.85 8.48 -17.49
C GLU A 35 10.08 7.64 -17.85
N PRO A 36 11.13 8.27 -18.39
CA PRO A 36 12.41 7.60 -18.54
C PRO A 36 12.95 7.28 -17.14
N ARG A 37 13.45 6.06 -16.97
CA ARG A 37 14.22 5.65 -15.77
C ARG A 37 15.48 6.53 -15.65
N SER A 38 15.35 7.72 -15.08
CA SER A 38 16.38 8.75 -15.06
C SER A 38 16.21 9.67 -13.85
N GLY A 39 17.25 10.44 -13.51
CA GLY A 39 17.27 11.26 -12.29
C GLY A 39 17.76 10.49 -11.06
N LEU A 40 17.08 10.65 -9.92
CA LEU A 40 17.44 10.01 -8.65
C LEU A 40 17.10 8.51 -8.60
N ILE A 41 16.31 8.01 -9.55
CA ILE A 41 15.90 6.61 -9.61
C ILE A 41 16.89 5.84 -10.52
N PRO A 42 17.56 4.80 -10.02
CA PRO A 42 18.55 4.05 -10.80
C PRO A 42 17.91 3.28 -11.96
N THR A 43 18.61 3.23 -13.08
CA THR A 43 18.18 2.48 -14.29
C THR A 43 18.02 0.98 -14.04
N LYS A 44 18.85 0.41 -13.16
CA LYS A 44 18.74 -0.96 -12.68
C LYS A 44 18.02 -0.97 -11.33
N GLY A 45 16.91 -1.69 -11.23
CA GLY A 45 16.13 -1.79 -10.00
C GLY A 45 15.23 -0.60 -9.70
N GLY A 46 15.16 0.41 -10.58
CA GLY A 46 14.25 1.55 -10.44
C GLY A 46 12.78 1.14 -10.32
N ASP A 47 12.35 0.18 -11.14
CA ASP A 47 11.01 -0.41 -11.06
C ASP A 47 10.74 -0.97 -9.66
N TYR A 48 11.68 -1.73 -9.11
CA TYR A 48 11.52 -2.28 -7.77
C TYR A 48 11.42 -1.18 -6.71
N LEU A 49 12.28 -0.16 -6.79
CA LEU A 49 12.31 0.95 -5.83
C LEU A 49 11.03 1.79 -5.84
N ILE A 50 10.49 2.10 -7.03
CA ILE A 50 9.22 2.83 -7.16
C ILE A 50 8.03 1.95 -6.82
N GLY A 51 8.05 0.70 -7.25
CA GLY A 51 6.92 -0.20 -7.02
C GLY A 51 6.73 -0.60 -5.56
N LEU A 52 7.78 -0.56 -4.74
CA LEU A 52 7.71 -0.90 -3.33
C LEU A 52 6.76 0.00 -2.52
N PRO A 53 6.89 1.33 -2.49
CA PRO A 53 5.95 2.22 -1.79
C PRO A 53 4.53 2.16 -2.38
N LEU A 54 4.39 2.00 -3.70
CA LEU A 54 3.09 1.86 -4.36
C LEU A 54 2.34 0.60 -3.90
N ALA A 55 3.00 -0.56 -3.99
CA ALA A 55 2.46 -1.84 -3.53
C ALA A 55 2.18 -1.80 -2.02
N TYR A 56 3.11 -1.21 -1.25
CA TYR A 56 2.97 -1.04 0.19
C TYR A 56 1.71 -0.24 0.55
N MET A 57 1.46 0.91 -0.10
CA MET A 57 0.28 1.73 0.18
C MET A 57 -1.02 0.99 -0.15
N LEU A 58 -1.08 0.31 -1.30
CA LEU A 58 -2.24 -0.51 -1.64
C LEU A 58 -2.54 -1.54 -0.55
N PHE A 59 -1.54 -2.34 -0.18
CA PHE A 59 -1.72 -3.43 0.79
C PHE A 59 -1.94 -2.91 2.21
N LEU A 60 -1.26 -1.84 2.62
CA LEU A 60 -1.48 -1.18 3.91
C LEU A 60 -2.95 -0.80 4.06
N PHE A 61 -3.50 -0.08 3.08
CA PHE A 61 -4.89 0.34 3.12
C PHE A 61 -5.86 -0.84 3.02
N LEU A 62 -5.59 -1.81 2.14
CA LEU A 62 -6.41 -3.00 1.97
C LEU A 62 -6.52 -3.81 3.26
N PHE A 63 -5.40 -4.29 3.79
CA PHE A 63 -5.41 -5.23 4.91
C PHE A 63 -5.77 -4.56 6.24
N PHE A 64 -5.33 -3.32 6.50
CA PHE A 64 -5.78 -2.62 7.72
C PHE A 64 -7.25 -2.24 7.66
N THR A 65 -7.79 -1.86 6.49
CA THR A 65 -9.23 -1.56 6.39
C THR A 65 -10.07 -2.81 6.61
N ALA A 66 -9.70 -3.92 5.94
CA ALA A 66 -10.40 -5.20 6.01
C ALA A 66 -10.29 -5.88 7.39
N PHE A 67 -9.08 -5.93 7.94
CA PHE A 67 -8.77 -6.80 9.09
C PHE A 67 -8.25 -6.05 10.31
N GLY A 68 -7.94 -4.76 10.23
CA GLY A 68 -7.38 -4.00 11.36
C GLY A 68 -8.33 -3.91 12.56
N ASP A 69 -7.74 -3.92 13.76
CA ASP A 69 -8.47 -3.86 15.03
C ASP A 69 -8.74 -2.41 15.52
N GLN A 70 -9.01 -2.25 16.81
CA GLN A 70 -9.07 -0.95 17.49
C GLN A 70 -7.81 -0.13 17.20
N LYS A 71 -8.00 1.15 16.86
CA LYS A 71 -6.95 2.09 16.40
C LYS A 71 -6.32 1.75 15.05
N LYS A 72 -6.98 0.97 14.17
CA LYS A 72 -6.47 0.70 12.80
C LYS A 72 -6.04 1.95 12.03
N TYR A 73 -6.79 3.05 12.14
CA TYR A 73 -6.44 4.31 11.47
C TYR A 73 -5.17 4.98 12.04
N TRP A 74 -4.87 4.75 13.32
CA TRP A 74 -3.62 5.23 13.94
C TRP A 74 -2.42 4.42 13.41
N TRP A 75 -2.57 3.10 13.29
CA TRP A 75 -1.57 2.24 12.65
C TRP A 75 -1.34 2.61 11.20
N MET A 76 -2.42 2.76 10.41
CA MET A 76 -2.33 3.21 9.02
C MET A 76 -1.61 4.55 8.92
N GLY A 77 -1.95 5.53 9.77
CA GLY A 77 -1.33 6.85 9.76
C GLY A 77 0.18 6.80 10.00
N ILE A 78 0.64 6.06 11.02
CA ILE A 78 2.07 5.94 11.33
C ILE A 78 2.82 5.17 10.25
N LEU A 79 2.26 4.04 9.81
CA LEU A 79 2.87 3.18 8.81
C LEU A 79 2.92 3.80 7.42
N LEU A 80 2.05 4.76 7.13
CA LEU A 80 2.04 5.50 5.88
C LEU A 80 3.19 6.51 5.77
N ILE A 81 3.75 6.98 6.90
CA ILE A 81 4.77 8.04 6.93
C ILE A 81 5.97 7.74 6.02
N PRO A 82 6.62 6.55 6.07
CA PRO A 82 7.79 6.28 5.24
C PRO A 82 7.46 6.29 3.74
N ALA A 83 6.31 5.75 3.36
CA ALA A 83 5.88 5.70 1.96
C ALA A 83 5.56 7.10 1.44
N VAL A 84 4.86 7.93 2.23
CA VAL A 84 4.57 9.33 1.86
C VAL A 84 5.86 10.14 1.75
N LEU A 85 6.78 10.03 2.70
CA LEU A 85 8.06 10.74 2.63
C LEU A 85 8.86 10.34 1.38
N PHE A 86 8.80 9.08 0.98
CA PHE A 86 9.42 8.62 -0.25
C PHE A 86 8.80 9.31 -1.48
N GLU A 87 7.47 9.25 -1.65
CA GLU A 87 6.79 9.84 -2.81
C GLU A 87 7.03 11.36 -2.89
N LEU A 88 6.91 12.08 -1.77
CA LEU A 88 7.10 13.54 -1.76
C LEU A 88 8.52 13.96 -2.14
N TYR A 89 9.52 13.10 -1.89
CA TYR A 89 10.91 13.38 -2.21
C TYR A 89 11.30 12.95 -3.63
N PHE A 90 10.84 11.78 -4.08
CA PHE A 90 11.26 11.19 -5.35
C PHE A 90 10.33 11.49 -6.52
N ASP A 91 9.03 11.70 -6.27
CA ASP A 91 8.03 11.79 -7.33
C ASP A 91 6.81 12.63 -6.91
N TRP A 92 7.03 13.94 -6.78
CA TRP A 92 5.95 14.87 -6.50
C TRP A 92 4.91 14.96 -7.63
N GLN A 93 5.35 14.76 -8.88
CA GLN A 93 4.51 14.95 -10.06
C GLN A 93 3.41 13.89 -10.15
N HIS A 94 3.69 12.64 -9.76
CA HIS A 94 2.72 11.55 -9.83
C HIS A 94 2.16 11.13 -8.47
N ILE A 95 2.13 12.06 -7.50
CA ILE A 95 1.54 11.84 -6.17
C ILE A 95 0.09 11.34 -6.20
N TYR A 96 -0.64 11.55 -7.31
CA TYR A 96 -1.98 11.04 -7.50
C TYR A 96 -2.04 9.51 -7.64
N ILE A 97 -0.98 8.85 -8.14
CA ILE A 97 -0.91 7.38 -8.29
C ILE A 97 -1.01 6.67 -6.95
N PRO A 98 -0.13 6.95 -5.96
CA PRO A 98 -0.24 6.32 -4.65
C PRO A 98 -1.54 6.67 -3.92
N ILE A 99 -2.11 7.87 -4.13
CA ILE A 99 -3.44 8.24 -3.61
C ILE A 99 -4.52 7.32 -4.18
N ILE A 100 -4.54 7.11 -5.50
CA ILE A 100 -5.50 6.22 -6.16
C ILE A 100 -5.35 4.78 -5.62
N LEU A 101 -4.11 4.27 -5.50
CA LEU A 101 -3.87 2.94 -4.96
C LEU A 101 -4.34 2.81 -3.51
N GLY A 102 -4.10 3.81 -2.67
CA GLY A 102 -4.62 3.86 -1.30
C GLY A 102 -6.15 3.82 -1.26
N LEU A 103 -6.82 4.60 -2.12
CA LEU A 103 -8.28 4.59 -2.24
C LEU A 103 -8.82 3.24 -2.73
N VAL A 104 -8.18 2.63 -3.74
CA VAL A 104 -8.54 1.29 -4.23
C VAL A 104 -8.42 0.26 -3.10
N GLY A 105 -7.29 0.25 -2.39
CA GLY A 105 -7.09 -0.64 -1.25
C GLY A 105 -8.15 -0.43 -0.17
N TRP A 106 -8.46 0.83 0.14
CA TRP A 106 -9.49 1.17 1.12
C TRP A 106 -10.89 0.70 0.72
N VAL A 107 -11.32 0.95 -0.52
CA VAL A 107 -12.65 0.55 -1.02
C VAL A 107 -12.80 -0.97 -1.01
N ILE A 108 -11.80 -1.69 -1.53
CA ILE A 108 -11.82 -3.16 -1.53
C ILE A 108 -11.83 -3.69 -0.09
N GLY A 109 -10.96 -3.14 0.76
CA GLY A 109 -10.87 -3.55 2.16
C GLY A 109 -12.16 -3.30 2.94
N TYR A 110 -12.84 -2.19 2.66
CA TYR A 110 -14.14 -1.89 3.23
C TYR A 110 -15.23 -2.87 2.76
N GLY A 111 -15.20 -3.25 1.49
CA GLY A 111 -16.07 -4.30 0.94
C GLY A 111 -15.89 -5.63 1.66
N ILE A 112 -14.64 -6.08 1.85
CA ILE A 112 -14.30 -7.30 2.60
C ILE A 112 -14.79 -7.20 4.05
N TYR A 113 -14.48 -6.10 4.73
CA TYR A 113 -14.92 -5.87 6.12
C TYR A 113 -16.44 -5.97 6.25
N LYS A 114 -17.20 -5.39 5.32
CA LYS A 114 -18.66 -5.49 5.30
C LYS A 114 -19.13 -6.91 5.09
N LEU A 115 -18.57 -7.65 4.13
CA LEU A 115 -18.97 -9.02 3.84
C LEU A 115 -18.73 -9.96 5.03
N MET A 116 -17.60 -9.81 5.73
CA MET A 116 -17.28 -10.61 6.91
C MET A 116 -18.19 -10.34 8.12
N ASN A 117 -18.73 -9.12 8.21
CA ASN A 117 -19.57 -8.69 9.34
C ASN A 117 -21.06 -8.62 8.98
N LYS A 118 -21.48 -9.12 7.81
CA LYS A 118 -22.90 -9.22 7.50
C LYS A 118 -23.56 -10.19 8.50
N PRO A 119 -24.67 -9.80 9.16
CA PRO A 119 -25.44 -10.76 9.93
C PRO A 119 -25.90 -11.87 8.99
N LYS A 120 -25.71 -13.13 9.40
CA LYS A 120 -26.28 -14.26 8.67
C LYS A 120 -27.80 -14.02 8.63
N ALA A 121 -28.39 -14.04 7.44
CA ALA A 121 -29.84 -14.03 7.31
C ALA A 121 -30.36 -15.22 8.11
N ALA A 122 -31.22 -14.93 9.10
CA ALA A 122 -31.84 -15.92 9.96
C ALA A 122 -32.82 -16.78 9.17
#